data_AF-K9UCZ8-F1
#
_entry.id   AF-K9UCZ8-F1
#
_cell.length_a   1.000
_cell.length_b   1.000
_cell.length_c   1.000
_cell.angle_alpha   90.00
_cell.angle_beta   90.00
_cell.angle_gamma   90.00
#
_symmetry.space_group_name_H-M   'P 1'
#
loop_
_entity.id
_entity.type
_entity.pdbx_description
1 polymer ?
#
loop_
_entity_poly.entity_id
_entity_poly.type
_entity_poly.pdbx_seq_one_letter_code
_entity_poly.pdbx_strand_id
1 'polypeptide(L)'
;MTIAIVSQIFGSTLLAQTPEPAPLPEMQPTPTPVLPVKKPRVTQGSKWGLCGRKQSASQRSSGFTGDTTGTYIRDIQVHLHRNTYSTVTLNWANENLSIETLPIQFNASPGAGNCTLDCRSIPQSQKPSSHCTPQSPPTYLVQGYNCALGKYPEAKFVTWFHWDREIAFHAYTVPPYPASHGCIRLLTKNRGAEWIYDNSLAGITQININWDELDLKSKNPSPKCWSGDRLIDRPKQKPR
;
A
#
# COMPACT_ATOMS: atom_id res chain seq x y z
N MET A 1 0.80 -36.48 95.28
CA MET A 1 0.69 -35.19 94.57
C MET A 1 1.16 -35.43 93.14
N THR A 2 0.40 -34.94 92.16
CA THR A 2 0.30 -35.48 90.81
C THR A 2 1.31 -34.88 89.80
N ILE A 3 1.78 -35.78 88.93
CA ILE A 3 2.38 -35.74 87.56
C ILE A 3 2.26 -34.44 86.72
N ALA A 4 3.33 -34.10 85.95
CA ALA A 4 3.39 -33.78 84.49
C ALA A 4 4.68 -32.97 84.14
N ILE A 5 5.73 -33.50 83.49
CA ILE A 5 6.08 -33.63 82.05
C ILE A 5 5.95 -32.35 81.17
N VAL A 6 7.05 -32.02 80.44
CA VAL A 6 7.19 -31.71 78.99
C VAL A 6 8.04 -30.46 78.67
N SER A 7 9.29 -30.71 78.23
CA SER A 7 9.94 -30.30 76.96
C SER A 7 9.55 -28.98 76.27
N GLN A 8 10.51 -28.17 75.79
CA GLN A 8 10.55 -27.63 74.40
C GLN A 8 11.97 -27.22 73.98
N ILE A 9 12.38 -27.73 72.82
CA ILE A 9 13.60 -27.43 72.07
C ILE A 9 13.22 -26.41 70.98
N PHE A 10 13.93 -25.28 70.88
CA PHE A 10 13.77 -24.32 69.78
C PHE A 10 14.63 -24.76 68.58
N GLY A 11 13.98 -25.30 67.55
CA GLY A 11 14.55 -25.48 66.22
C GLY A 11 14.12 -24.34 65.30
N SER A 12 15.09 -23.58 64.78
CA SER A 12 14.86 -22.57 63.74
C SER A 12 14.77 -23.25 62.38
N THR A 13 13.59 -23.26 61.78
CA THR A 13 13.36 -23.77 60.43
C THR A 13 13.65 -22.66 59.42
N LEU A 14 14.76 -22.77 58.70
CA LEU A 14 15.05 -21.98 57.51
C LEU A 14 14.13 -22.46 56.38
N LEU A 15 13.13 -21.66 55.99
CA LEU A 15 12.31 -21.94 54.81
C LEU A 15 13.13 -21.59 53.56
N ALA A 16 13.49 -22.61 52.80
CA ALA A 16 14.07 -22.46 51.46
C ALA A 16 13.02 -21.85 50.52
N GLN A 17 13.33 -20.67 49.97
CA GLN A 17 12.54 -20.06 48.91
C GLN A 17 12.84 -20.78 47.59
N THR A 18 11.83 -21.40 47.00
CA THR A 18 11.88 -21.95 45.64
C THR A 18 12.05 -20.80 44.64
N PRO A 19 13.04 -20.84 43.73
CA PRO A 19 13.17 -19.83 42.69
C PRO A 19 12.00 -19.92 41.69
N GLU A 20 11.48 -18.76 41.32
CA GLU A 20 10.42 -18.59 40.33
C GLU A 20 10.90 -19.07 38.95
N PRO A 21 10.09 -19.82 38.18
CA PRO A 21 10.51 -20.34 36.88
C PRO A 21 10.71 -19.20 35.88
N ALA A 22 11.82 -19.27 35.13
CA ALA A 22 12.16 -18.29 34.11
C ALA A 22 11.06 -18.20 33.02
N PRO A 23 10.73 -17.00 32.52
CA PRO A 23 9.77 -16.84 31.44
C PRO A 23 10.27 -17.56 30.18
N LEU A 24 9.35 -18.28 29.53
CA LEU A 24 9.62 -18.98 28.27
C LEU A 24 10.11 -18.00 27.21
N PRO A 25 11.09 -18.39 26.38
CA PRO A 25 11.61 -17.54 25.32
C PRO A 25 10.48 -17.12 24.38
N GLU A 26 10.35 -15.81 24.20
CA GLU A 26 9.41 -15.18 23.29
C GLU A 26 9.63 -15.77 21.89
N MET A 27 8.60 -16.44 21.35
CA MET A 27 8.67 -17.02 20.02
C MET A 27 8.94 -15.89 19.02
N GLN A 28 10.16 -15.84 18.48
CA GLN A 28 10.48 -14.97 17.37
C GLN A 28 9.49 -15.27 16.23
N PRO A 29 8.82 -14.25 15.66
CA PRO A 29 7.91 -14.46 14.56
C PRO A 29 8.67 -15.12 13.41
N THR A 30 8.20 -16.31 12.99
CA THR A 30 8.73 -17.03 11.85
C THR A 30 8.78 -16.08 10.66
N PRO A 31 9.95 -15.87 10.03
CA PRO A 31 10.03 -14.99 8.86
C PRO A 31 9.09 -15.50 7.79
N THR A 32 8.12 -14.66 7.41
CA THR A 32 7.17 -14.96 6.34
C THR A 32 7.95 -15.29 5.07
N PRO A 33 7.66 -16.42 4.40
CA PRO A 33 8.32 -16.75 3.14
C PRO A 33 8.14 -15.61 2.15
N VAL A 34 9.26 -15.02 1.70
CA VAL A 34 9.24 -14.05 0.59
C VAL A 34 8.80 -14.84 -0.64
N LEU A 35 7.56 -14.62 -1.07
CA LEU A 35 7.05 -15.26 -2.27
C LEU A 35 7.98 -14.92 -3.45
N PRO A 36 8.31 -15.90 -4.31
CA PRO A 36 9.15 -15.64 -5.46
C PRO A 36 8.50 -14.57 -6.33
N VAL A 37 9.22 -13.46 -6.56
CA VAL A 37 8.81 -12.39 -7.46
C VAL A 37 8.62 -13.01 -8.84
N LYS A 38 7.36 -13.20 -9.26
CA LYS A 38 7.04 -13.65 -10.62
C LYS A 38 7.76 -12.71 -11.59
N LYS A 39 8.48 -13.27 -12.57
CA LYS A 39 9.14 -12.50 -13.63
C LYS A 39 8.20 -11.42 -14.17
N PRO A 40 8.66 -10.16 -14.35
CA PRO A 40 7.85 -9.10 -14.91
C PRO A 40 7.21 -9.56 -16.23
N ARG A 41 5.88 -9.48 -16.33
CA ARG A 41 5.15 -10.05 -17.48
C ARG A 41 5.38 -9.29 -18.79
N VAL A 42 5.93 -8.08 -18.73
CA VAL A 42 6.30 -7.26 -19.89
C VAL A 42 7.48 -6.38 -19.51
N THR A 43 8.59 -6.45 -20.25
CA THR A 43 9.63 -5.42 -20.23
C THR A 43 9.09 -4.18 -20.93
N GLN A 44 9.06 -3.04 -20.24
CA GLN A 44 8.74 -1.75 -20.87
C GLN A 44 9.71 -1.52 -22.02
N GLY A 45 9.22 -1.35 -23.24
CA GLY A 45 10.06 -1.06 -24.42
C GLY A 45 9.87 -1.96 -25.64
N SER A 46 9.14 -3.07 -25.55
CA SER A 46 8.67 -3.75 -26.76
C SER A 46 7.52 -2.96 -27.40
N LYS A 47 7.27 -3.14 -28.71
CA LYS A 47 6.11 -2.56 -29.44
C LYS A 47 4.77 -2.80 -28.71
N TRP A 48 4.68 -3.87 -27.93
CA TRP A 48 3.54 -4.23 -27.09
C TRP A 48 3.55 -3.53 -25.71
N GLY A 49 4.73 -3.20 -25.20
CA GLY A 49 4.92 -2.45 -23.96
C GLY A 49 4.44 -1.00 -24.00
N LEU A 50 4.24 -0.39 -25.18
CA LEU A 50 3.70 0.97 -25.31
C LEU A 50 2.17 1.03 -25.52
N CYS A 51 1.48 -0.11 -25.46
CA CYS A 51 0.03 -0.17 -25.60
C CYS A 51 -0.48 0.36 -26.95
N GLY A 52 0.27 0.03 -28.00
CA GLY A 52 -0.02 0.48 -29.36
C GLY A 52 0.32 1.95 -29.61
N ARG A 53 0.82 2.71 -28.62
CA ARG A 53 1.30 4.07 -28.82
C ARG A 53 2.64 4.06 -29.58
N LYS A 54 2.86 5.11 -30.38
CA LYS A 54 4.19 5.46 -30.89
C LYS A 54 5.07 5.93 -29.74
N GLN A 55 6.39 5.73 -29.84
CA GLN A 55 7.33 6.19 -28.82
C GLN A 55 7.27 7.71 -28.58
N SER A 56 7.06 8.50 -29.65
CA SER A 56 6.87 9.96 -29.55
C SER A 56 5.61 10.38 -28.80
N ALA A 57 4.64 9.46 -28.62
CA ALA A 57 3.44 9.69 -27.83
C ALA A 57 3.58 9.14 -26.40
N SER A 58 4.71 8.52 -26.04
CA SER A 58 4.96 8.04 -24.68
C SER A 58 5.24 9.19 -23.72
N GLN A 59 5.17 8.92 -22.42
CA GLN A 59 5.68 9.79 -21.36
C GLN A 59 7.02 9.28 -20.83
N ARG A 60 7.76 8.55 -21.67
CA ARG A 60 9.10 8.10 -21.31
C ARG A 60 10.04 9.31 -21.26
N SER A 61 10.77 9.42 -20.16
CA SER A 61 11.77 10.48 -19.99
C SER A 61 12.94 10.31 -20.95
N SER A 62 13.60 11.42 -21.33
CA SER A 62 14.71 11.38 -22.31
C SER A 62 15.89 10.53 -21.85
N GLY A 63 16.10 10.43 -20.53
CA GLY A 63 17.17 9.64 -19.91
C GLY A 63 16.80 8.19 -19.61
N PHE A 64 15.58 7.74 -19.90
CA PHE A 64 15.14 6.38 -19.53
C PHE A 64 15.77 5.30 -20.43
N THR A 65 16.50 4.39 -19.80
CA THR A 65 17.18 3.25 -20.46
C THR A 65 16.44 1.92 -20.30
N GLY A 66 15.41 1.86 -19.44
CA GLY A 66 14.74 0.60 -19.08
C GLY A 66 15.42 -0.18 -17.95
N ASP A 67 16.44 0.41 -17.30
CA ASP A 67 17.13 -0.15 -16.14
C ASP A 67 17.56 0.96 -15.16
N THR A 68 18.35 0.60 -14.14
CA THR A 68 18.77 1.53 -13.08
C THR A 68 19.89 2.50 -13.50
N THR A 69 20.41 2.41 -14.73
CA THR A 69 21.48 3.28 -15.23
C THR A 69 20.95 4.58 -15.83
N GLY A 70 19.70 4.59 -16.31
CA GLY A 70 19.03 5.77 -16.85
C GLY A 70 18.20 6.54 -15.83
N THR A 71 17.46 7.54 -16.30
CA THR A 71 16.42 8.23 -15.51
C THR A 71 15.22 7.31 -15.32
N TYR A 72 14.79 7.08 -14.09
CA TYR A 72 13.60 6.27 -13.79
C TYR A 72 12.93 6.72 -12.49
N ILE A 73 11.69 6.28 -12.27
CA ILE A 73 10.99 6.51 -11.00
C ILE A 73 11.52 5.50 -9.98
N ARG A 74 12.28 5.98 -9.00
CA ARG A 74 12.84 5.14 -7.94
C ARG A 74 11.78 4.76 -6.91
N ASP A 75 10.98 5.74 -6.52
CA ASP A 75 10.03 5.61 -5.42
C ASP A 75 8.74 6.41 -5.70
N ILE A 76 7.61 5.84 -5.27
CA ILE A 76 6.27 6.42 -5.41
C ILE A 76 5.66 6.53 -4.02
N GLN A 77 5.45 7.75 -3.55
CA GLN A 77 4.77 8.02 -2.29
C GLN A 77 3.29 8.30 -2.56
N VAL A 78 2.41 7.61 -1.86
CA VAL A 78 0.95 7.78 -1.97
C VAL A 78 0.42 8.21 -0.62
N HIS A 79 -0.08 9.45 -0.56
CA HIS A 79 -0.76 9.96 0.61
C HIS A 79 -2.27 9.89 0.39
N LEU A 80 -2.92 9.02 1.17
CA LEU A 80 -4.35 8.79 1.08
C LEU A 80 -5.10 9.89 1.84
N HIS A 81 -6.09 10.48 1.16
CA HIS A 81 -6.96 11.52 1.70
C HIS A 81 -8.44 11.09 1.64
N ARG A 82 -9.26 11.49 2.63
CA ARG A 82 -10.68 11.05 2.70
C ARG A 82 -11.64 11.98 1.98
N ASN A 83 -11.40 13.29 2.09
CA ASN A 83 -12.34 14.35 1.72
C ASN A 83 -11.78 15.27 0.65
N THR A 84 -10.67 14.89 0.02
CA THR A 84 -10.04 15.59 -1.09
C THR A 84 -9.31 14.57 -1.97
N TYR A 85 -8.64 15.06 -3.02
CA TYR A 85 -7.74 14.24 -3.83
C TYR A 85 -6.64 13.64 -2.96
N SER A 86 -6.43 12.33 -3.09
CA SER A 86 -5.18 11.72 -2.64
C SER A 86 -4.02 12.19 -3.51
N THR A 87 -2.79 12.14 -3.01
CA THR A 87 -1.62 12.59 -3.77
C THR A 87 -0.70 11.42 -4.07
N VAL A 88 -0.11 11.44 -5.26
CA VAL A 88 0.93 10.50 -5.70
C VAL A 88 2.15 11.31 -6.07
N THR A 89 3.21 11.20 -5.26
CA THR A 89 4.48 11.90 -5.44
C THR A 89 5.50 10.94 -6.05
N LEU A 90 6.22 11.40 -7.07
CA LEU A 90 7.26 10.63 -7.76
C LEU A 90 8.64 11.13 -7.34
N ASN A 91 9.46 10.21 -6.85
CA ASN A 91 10.87 10.44 -6.59
C ASN A 91 11.68 9.76 -7.69
N TRP A 92 12.40 10.57 -8.46
CA TRP A 92 13.17 10.10 -9.61
C TRP A 92 14.61 9.77 -9.21
N ALA A 93 15.26 8.93 -10.01
CA ALA A 93 16.70 8.68 -9.94
C ALA A 93 17.36 9.13 -11.25
N ASN A 94 18.62 9.54 -11.15
CA ASN A 94 19.44 10.01 -12.29
C ASN A 94 18.75 11.11 -13.10
N GLU A 95 18.13 12.07 -12.41
CA GLU A 95 17.36 13.17 -13.03
C GLU A 95 18.23 14.04 -13.95
N ASN A 96 19.53 14.13 -13.68
CA ASN A 96 20.49 14.86 -14.49
C ASN A 96 20.69 14.30 -15.91
N LEU A 97 20.16 13.10 -16.21
CA LEU A 97 20.16 12.51 -17.56
C LEU A 97 18.89 12.88 -18.35
N SER A 98 17.90 13.50 -17.69
CA SER A 98 16.70 14.05 -18.32
C SER A 98 16.95 15.48 -18.80
N ILE A 99 16.45 15.81 -19.99
CA ILE A 99 16.50 17.19 -20.52
C ILE A 99 15.19 17.95 -20.27
N GLU A 100 14.11 17.24 -19.98
CA GLU A 100 12.83 17.81 -19.60
C GLU A 100 12.63 17.89 -18.08
N THR A 101 11.71 18.77 -17.68
CA THR A 101 11.19 18.83 -16.32
C THR A 101 10.33 17.60 -16.03
N LEU A 102 10.76 16.80 -15.06
CA LEU A 102 10.05 15.59 -14.63
C LEU A 102 8.88 15.95 -13.70
N PRO A 103 7.72 15.27 -13.83
CA PRO A 103 6.60 15.52 -12.94
C PRO A 103 6.89 14.94 -11.55
N ILE A 104 6.58 15.74 -10.53
CA ILE A 104 6.82 15.37 -9.13
C ILE A 104 5.56 14.87 -8.41
N GLN A 105 4.35 15.24 -8.86
CA GLN A 105 3.13 14.93 -8.13
C GLN A 105 1.89 14.87 -9.04
N PHE A 106 0.94 14.00 -8.67
CA PHE A 106 -0.38 13.89 -9.28
C PHE A 106 -1.48 13.77 -8.23
N ASN A 107 -2.69 14.20 -8.63
CA ASN A 107 -3.92 13.93 -7.88
C ASN A 107 -4.44 12.53 -8.22
N ALA A 108 -4.99 11.87 -7.21
CA ALA A 108 -5.46 10.50 -7.29
C ALA A 108 -6.76 10.25 -6.49
N SER A 109 -7.43 9.15 -6.83
CA SER A 109 -8.60 8.64 -6.11
C SER A 109 -8.37 7.17 -5.78
N PRO A 110 -8.17 6.84 -4.49
CA PRO A 110 -7.90 5.48 -4.03
C PRO A 110 -9.20 4.70 -3.79
N GLY A 111 -9.07 3.53 -3.18
CA GLY A 111 -10.16 2.66 -2.78
C GLY A 111 -11.02 3.26 -1.66
N ALA A 112 -12.34 3.29 -1.87
CA ALA A 112 -13.27 3.91 -0.93
C ALA A 112 -13.48 3.11 0.36
N GLY A 113 -13.14 1.82 0.34
CA GLY A 113 -13.48 0.89 1.39
C GLY A 113 -14.97 0.53 1.41
N ASN A 114 -15.28 -0.58 2.07
CA ASN A 114 -16.66 -0.93 2.42
C ASN A 114 -17.25 0.04 3.45
N CYS A 115 -18.58 0.21 3.41
CA CYS A 115 -19.28 1.07 4.37
C CYS A 115 -19.16 0.60 5.82
N THR A 116 -18.93 -0.70 6.03
CA THR A 116 -18.77 -1.35 7.34
C THR A 116 -17.33 -1.45 7.81
N LEU A 117 -16.37 -1.06 6.97
CA LEU A 117 -14.94 -1.26 7.22
C LEU A 117 -14.20 0.08 7.38
N ASP A 118 -13.22 0.07 8.28
CA ASP A 118 -12.26 1.14 8.44
C ASP A 118 -10.92 0.79 7.78
N CYS A 119 -10.56 1.52 6.72
CA CYS A 119 -9.31 1.32 5.97
C CYS A 119 -8.06 1.90 6.67
N ARG A 120 -8.17 2.44 7.90
CA ARG A 120 -7.05 3.11 8.61
C ARG A 120 -5.96 2.18 9.10
N SER A 121 -6.28 0.93 9.40
CA SER A 121 -5.25 -0.01 9.85
C SER A 121 -4.71 -0.81 8.68
N ILE A 122 -3.42 -1.11 8.72
CA ILE A 122 -2.75 -1.96 7.72
C ILE A 122 -3.52 -3.28 7.55
N PRO A 123 -3.84 -4.05 8.63
CA PRO A 123 -4.52 -5.33 8.47
C PRO A 123 -5.90 -5.21 7.81
N GLN A 124 -6.69 -4.19 8.15
CA GLN A 124 -8.02 -4.02 7.57
C GLN A 124 -7.95 -3.58 6.10
N SER A 125 -7.02 -2.68 5.76
CA SER A 125 -6.82 -2.23 4.38
C SER A 125 -6.38 -3.36 3.44
N GLN A 126 -5.69 -4.36 4.00
CA GLN A 126 -5.18 -5.51 3.26
C GLN A 126 -6.19 -6.66 3.09
N LYS A 127 -7.33 -6.63 3.81
CA LYS A 127 -8.33 -7.69 3.69
C LYS A 127 -8.84 -7.84 2.26
N PRO A 128 -9.03 -9.08 1.77
CA PRO A 128 -9.77 -9.34 0.54
C PRO A 128 -11.14 -8.67 0.58
N SER A 129 -11.58 -8.16 -0.57
CA SER A 129 -12.88 -7.49 -0.73
C SER A 129 -13.10 -6.28 0.19
N SER A 130 -12.06 -5.73 0.82
CA SER A 130 -12.17 -4.54 1.67
C SER A 130 -12.57 -3.28 0.89
N HIS A 131 -12.32 -3.28 -0.42
CA HIS A 131 -12.35 -2.13 -1.32
C HIS A 131 -11.46 -0.96 -0.89
N CYS A 132 -10.56 -1.19 0.08
CA CYS A 132 -9.53 -0.24 0.47
C CYS A 132 -8.35 -0.33 -0.49
N THR A 133 -7.70 0.81 -0.76
CA THR A 133 -6.29 0.76 -1.18
C THR A 133 -5.48 0.27 0.01
N PRO A 134 -4.70 -0.82 -0.13
CA PRO A 134 -3.93 -1.35 0.98
C PRO A 134 -2.79 -0.40 1.33
N GLN A 135 -2.66 -0.10 2.62
CA GLN A 135 -1.45 0.54 3.11
C GLN A 135 -0.27 -0.42 2.95
N SER A 136 0.92 0.17 2.80
CA SER A 136 2.15 -0.60 2.58
C SER A 136 2.66 -1.21 3.88
N PRO A 137 2.88 -2.53 3.96
CA PRO A 137 3.79 -3.11 4.94
C PRO A 137 5.21 -3.00 4.38
N PRO A 138 6.20 -2.57 5.17
CA PRO A 138 7.00 -1.34 4.93
C PRO A 138 7.02 -0.73 3.51
N THR A 139 7.05 -1.51 2.41
CA THR A 139 6.95 -1.02 1.03
C THR A 139 6.36 -2.10 0.08
N TYR A 140 5.68 -1.67 -0.98
CA TYR A 140 5.39 -2.51 -2.15
C TYR A 140 6.42 -2.26 -3.26
N LEU A 141 6.52 -3.20 -4.20
CA LEU A 141 7.26 -3.01 -5.44
C LEU A 141 6.31 -2.99 -6.62
N VAL A 142 6.67 -2.28 -7.70
CA VAL A 142 6.00 -2.48 -8.98
C VAL A 142 6.18 -3.93 -9.42
N GLN A 143 5.10 -4.61 -9.76
CA GLN A 143 5.09 -6.04 -10.08
C GLN A 143 4.98 -6.30 -11.59
N GLY A 144 4.52 -5.31 -12.35
CA GLY A 144 4.41 -5.40 -13.79
C GLY A 144 3.37 -4.47 -14.37
N TYR A 145 3.02 -4.72 -15.64
CA TYR A 145 2.31 -3.75 -16.47
C TYR A 145 1.26 -4.41 -17.35
N ASN A 146 0.15 -3.70 -17.58
CA ASN A 146 -0.86 -4.03 -18.59
C ASN A 146 -1.36 -2.76 -19.28
N CYS A 147 -1.81 -2.90 -20.53
CA CYS A 147 -2.33 -1.75 -21.27
C CYS A 147 -3.71 -1.29 -20.81
N ALA A 148 -4.52 -2.23 -20.35
CA ALA A 148 -5.79 -1.96 -19.72
C ALA A 148 -6.12 -3.05 -18.70
N LEU A 149 -7.05 -2.76 -17.79
CA LEU A 149 -7.66 -3.78 -16.93
C LEU A 149 -8.60 -4.66 -17.75
N GLY A 150 -8.61 -5.97 -17.49
CA GLY A 150 -9.37 -6.93 -18.30
C GLY A 150 -10.88 -6.66 -18.35
N LYS A 151 -11.49 -6.30 -17.21
CA LYS A 151 -12.93 -5.99 -17.13
C LYS A 151 -13.27 -4.52 -17.40
N TYR A 152 -12.26 -3.64 -17.43
CA TYR A 152 -12.42 -2.19 -17.53
C TYR A 152 -11.42 -1.67 -18.58
N PRO A 153 -11.70 -1.85 -19.89
CA PRO A 153 -10.77 -1.47 -20.96
C PRO A 153 -10.46 0.03 -21.03
N GLU A 154 -11.32 0.87 -20.45
CA GLU A 154 -11.12 2.31 -20.28
C GLU A 154 -10.10 2.65 -19.18
N ALA A 155 -9.81 1.71 -18.26
CA ALA A 155 -8.77 1.84 -17.25
C ALA A 155 -7.41 1.45 -17.85
N LYS A 156 -6.68 2.45 -18.37
CA LYS A 156 -5.45 2.25 -19.16
C LYS A 156 -4.17 2.48 -18.36
N PHE A 157 -3.04 2.03 -18.93
CA PHE A 157 -1.68 2.24 -18.38
C PHE A 157 -1.54 1.67 -16.97
N VAL A 158 -1.88 0.39 -16.85
CA VAL A 158 -1.97 -0.32 -15.58
C VAL A 158 -0.56 -0.66 -15.10
N THR A 159 -0.22 -0.18 -13.90
CA THR A 159 1.03 -0.52 -13.20
C THR A 159 0.67 -1.24 -11.90
N TRP A 160 0.90 -2.55 -11.86
CA TRP A 160 0.52 -3.41 -10.74
C TRP A 160 1.49 -3.26 -9.59
N PHE A 161 0.97 -3.24 -8.37
CA PHE A 161 1.79 -3.27 -7.14
C PHE A 161 1.29 -4.26 -6.10
N HIS A 162 0.08 -4.78 -6.27
CA HIS A 162 -0.45 -5.88 -5.48
C HIS A 162 -1.31 -6.78 -6.37
N TRP A 163 -0.65 -7.57 -7.21
CA TRP A 163 -1.22 -8.43 -8.24
C TRP A 163 -2.25 -9.42 -7.69
N ASP A 164 -1.96 -10.07 -6.56
CA ASP A 164 -2.86 -11.08 -5.98
C ASP A 164 -4.23 -10.51 -5.57
N ARG A 165 -4.33 -9.18 -5.41
CA ARG A 165 -5.58 -8.47 -5.16
C ARG A 165 -6.07 -7.66 -6.36
N GLU A 166 -5.38 -7.76 -7.49
CA GLU A 166 -5.61 -6.98 -8.70
C GLU A 166 -5.65 -5.47 -8.40
N ILE A 167 -4.66 -4.98 -7.65
CA ILE A 167 -4.53 -3.56 -7.32
C ILE A 167 -3.34 -2.92 -8.03
N ALA A 168 -3.62 -1.80 -8.70
CA ALA A 168 -2.69 -1.08 -9.56
C ALA A 168 -2.90 0.44 -9.54
N PHE A 169 -1.94 1.17 -10.10
CA PHE A 169 -2.16 2.49 -10.67
C PHE A 169 -2.75 2.36 -12.07
N HIS A 170 -3.71 3.21 -12.43
CA HIS A 170 -4.20 3.30 -13.81
C HIS A 170 -4.87 4.65 -14.09
N ALA A 171 -5.00 4.99 -15.37
CA ALA A 171 -5.77 6.17 -15.80
C ALA A 171 -7.27 5.91 -15.63
N TYR A 172 -7.99 6.86 -15.04
CA TYR A 172 -9.46 6.88 -14.97
C TYR A 172 -9.96 8.27 -14.52
N THR A 173 -11.27 8.44 -14.43
CA THR A 173 -11.87 9.59 -13.73
C THR A 173 -11.48 9.59 -12.24
N VAL A 174 -11.06 10.75 -11.74
CA VAL A 174 -10.61 10.95 -10.37
C VAL A 174 -11.51 11.98 -9.69
N PRO A 175 -12.44 11.57 -8.81
CA PRO A 175 -13.14 12.49 -7.93
C PRO A 175 -12.26 12.93 -6.74
N PRO A 176 -12.58 14.04 -6.05
CA PRO A 176 -11.86 14.52 -4.87
C PRO A 176 -12.20 13.72 -3.60
N TYR A 177 -12.23 12.39 -3.72
CA TYR A 177 -12.45 11.45 -2.63
C TYR A 177 -12.08 10.02 -3.08
N PRO A 178 -11.86 9.08 -2.13
CA PRO A 178 -11.74 7.66 -2.41
C PRO A 178 -13.00 7.09 -3.10
N ALA A 179 -12.84 6.48 -4.28
CA ALA A 179 -13.96 6.03 -5.11
C ALA A 179 -13.70 4.73 -5.88
N SER A 180 -12.51 4.14 -5.77
CA SER A 180 -12.17 2.89 -6.47
C SER A 180 -12.46 1.65 -5.61
N HIS A 181 -12.27 0.46 -6.19
CA HIS A 181 -12.34 -0.82 -5.47
C HIS A 181 -10.99 -1.24 -4.83
N GLY A 182 -9.99 -0.35 -4.83
CA GLY A 182 -8.67 -0.61 -4.26
C GLY A 182 -7.54 0.00 -5.09
N CYS A 183 -7.68 0.05 -6.42
CA CYS A 183 -6.72 0.69 -7.32
C CYS A 183 -6.55 2.19 -7.03
N ILE A 184 -5.42 2.74 -7.45
CA ILE A 184 -5.16 4.18 -7.39
C ILE A 184 -5.44 4.75 -8.78
N ARG A 185 -6.55 5.48 -8.90
CA ARG A 185 -6.94 6.14 -10.14
C ARG A 185 -6.16 7.44 -10.28
N LEU A 186 -5.58 7.66 -11.46
CA LEU A 186 -4.85 8.88 -11.82
C LEU A 186 -5.57 9.62 -12.94
N LEU A 187 -5.54 10.95 -12.88
CA LEU A 187 -6.22 11.80 -13.85
C LEU A 187 -5.63 11.61 -15.25
N THR A 188 -6.47 11.26 -16.22
CA THR A 188 -6.08 11.13 -17.63
C THR A 188 -5.49 12.43 -18.18
N LYS A 189 -6.05 13.60 -17.81
CA LYS A 189 -5.60 14.91 -18.29
C LYS A 189 -4.13 15.20 -18.00
N ASN A 190 -3.64 14.77 -16.83
CA ASN A 190 -2.26 15.00 -16.40
C ASN A 190 -1.34 13.84 -16.74
N ARG A 191 -1.87 12.80 -17.41
CA ARG A 191 -1.13 11.62 -17.88
C ARG A 191 -0.30 10.91 -16.80
N GLY A 192 -0.67 11.04 -15.53
CA GLY A 192 0.12 10.52 -14.41
C GLY A 192 0.31 9.01 -14.45
N ALA A 193 -0.72 8.27 -14.88
CA ALA A 193 -0.59 6.83 -15.08
C ALA A 193 0.40 6.46 -16.18
N GLU A 194 0.49 7.27 -17.24
CA GLU A 194 1.46 7.06 -18.33
C GLU A 194 2.88 7.32 -17.84
N TRP A 195 3.11 8.37 -17.06
CA TRP A 195 4.42 8.65 -16.46
C TRP A 195 4.91 7.48 -15.59
N ILE A 196 4.05 6.97 -14.70
CA ILE A 196 4.39 5.82 -13.86
C ILE A 196 4.62 4.57 -14.73
N TYR A 197 3.72 4.31 -15.68
CA TYR A 197 3.78 3.14 -16.55
C TYR A 197 5.00 3.17 -17.48
N ASP A 198 5.45 4.32 -17.94
CA ASP A 198 6.54 4.43 -18.92
C ASP A 198 7.93 4.51 -18.27
N ASN A 199 8.02 4.85 -16.97
CA ASN A 199 9.30 5.16 -16.30
C ASN A 199 9.56 4.45 -14.96
N SER A 200 8.60 3.69 -14.41
CA SER A 200 8.90 2.80 -13.29
C SER A 200 9.65 1.55 -13.76
N LEU A 201 10.18 0.75 -12.85
CA LEU A 201 10.87 -0.51 -13.13
C LEU A 201 10.27 -1.61 -12.25
N ALA A 202 9.77 -2.68 -12.86
CA ALA A 202 9.20 -3.81 -12.13
C ALA A 202 10.28 -4.53 -11.29
N GLY A 203 9.94 -4.83 -10.04
CA GLY A 203 10.83 -5.41 -9.03
C GLY A 203 11.82 -4.41 -8.41
N ILE A 204 11.85 -3.15 -8.87
CA ILE A 204 12.81 -2.13 -8.43
C ILE A 204 12.11 -0.90 -7.85
N THR A 205 11.15 -0.32 -8.58
CA THR A 205 10.44 0.88 -8.11
C THR A 205 9.64 0.56 -6.86
N GLN A 206 9.93 1.30 -5.80
CA GLN A 206 9.27 1.18 -4.50
C GLN A 206 7.99 1.99 -4.46
N ILE A 207 7.01 1.53 -3.70
CA ILE A 207 5.72 2.18 -3.54
C ILE A 207 5.36 2.16 -2.07
N ASN A 208 5.15 3.35 -1.52
CA ASN A 208 4.83 3.57 -0.13
C ASN A 208 3.47 4.24 -0.03
N ILE A 209 2.52 3.57 0.61
CA ILE A 209 1.11 3.98 0.68
C ILE A 209 0.71 4.12 2.13
N ASN A 210 0.41 5.35 2.53
CA ASN A 210 0.03 5.69 3.89
C ASN A 210 -1.14 6.69 3.88
N TRP A 211 -1.92 6.71 4.96
CA TRP A 211 -2.84 7.81 5.20
C TRP A 211 -2.07 9.08 5.52
N ASP A 212 -2.57 10.21 5.04
CA ASP A 212 -2.11 11.50 5.52
C ASP A 212 -2.37 11.64 7.03
N GLU A 213 -1.43 12.26 7.74
CA GLU A 213 -1.49 12.37 9.20
C GLU A 213 -2.70 13.17 9.69
N LEU A 214 -3.14 14.18 8.93
CA LEU A 214 -4.32 14.97 9.29
C LEU A 214 -5.59 14.13 9.11
N ASP A 215 -5.64 13.29 8.07
CA ASP A 215 -6.73 12.36 7.85
C ASP A 215 -6.78 11.21 8.87
N LEU A 216 -5.65 10.83 9.47
CA LEU A 216 -5.62 9.87 10.58
C LEU A 216 -6.20 10.46 11.87
N LYS A 217 -5.95 11.74 12.14
CA LYS A 217 -6.48 12.46 13.31
C LYS A 217 -7.97 12.78 13.17
N SER A 218 -8.46 12.88 11.94
CA SER A 218 -9.87 13.12 11.65
C SER A 218 -10.75 11.92 12.06
N LYS A 219 -11.86 12.21 12.76
CA LYS A 219 -12.93 11.22 13.03
C LYS A 219 -13.90 11.07 11.86
N ASN A 220 -13.83 11.95 10.86
CA ASN A 220 -14.75 11.92 9.73
C ASN A 220 -14.34 10.82 8.76
N PRO A 221 -15.22 9.85 8.46
CA PRO A 221 -14.90 8.85 7.46
C PRO A 221 -14.98 9.46 6.04
N SER A 222 -14.47 8.73 5.04
CA SER A 222 -14.65 9.13 3.64
C SER A 222 -16.14 9.33 3.32
N PRO A 223 -16.51 10.33 2.50
CA PRO A 223 -17.90 10.64 2.22
C PRO A 223 -18.59 9.54 1.41
N LYS A 224 -17.80 8.70 0.73
CA LYS A 224 -18.28 7.58 -0.06
C LYS A 224 -17.77 6.24 0.47
N CYS A 225 -18.48 5.18 0.13
CA CYS A 225 -18.09 3.80 0.43
C CYS A 225 -18.80 2.82 -0.49
N TRP A 226 -18.27 1.60 -0.58
CA TRP A 226 -18.90 0.52 -1.31
C TRP A 226 -19.90 -0.24 -0.42
N SER A 227 -21.08 -0.50 -1.00
CA SER A 227 -22.11 -1.38 -0.48
C SER A 227 -22.54 -2.32 -1.60
N GLY A 228 -22.02 -3.56 -1.57
CA GLY A 228 -22.04 -4.43 -2.75
C GLY A 228 -21.31 -3.76 -3.92
N ASP A 229 -21.91 -3.78 -5.11
CA ASP A 229 -21.34 -3.23 -6.34
C ASP A 229 -21.65 -1.74 -6.57
N ARG A 230 -22.06 -1.01 -5.52
CA ARG A 230 -22.44 0.40 -5.62
C ARG A 230 -21.64 1.28 -4.68
N LEU A 231 -21.11 2.38 -5.23
CA LEU A 231 -20.53 3.48 -4.46
C LEU A 231 -21.65 4.40 -3.98
N ILE A 232 -21.87 4.45 -2.67
CA ILE A 232 -22.93 5.22 -2.02
C ILE A 232 -22.35 6.26 -1.09
N ASP A 233 -23.19 7.19 -0.63
CA ASP A 233 -22.84 8.04 0.52
C ASP A 233 -22.64 7.19 1.75
N ARG A 234 -21.58 7.48 2.50
CA ARG A 234 -21.28 6.73 3.71
C ARG A 234 -22.37 7.03 4.75
N PRO A 235 -23.05 5.99 5.28
CA PRO A 235 -24.06 6.20 6.31
C PRO A 235 -23.42 6.93 7.50
N LYS A 236 -24.09 7.98 7.97
CA LYS A 236 -23.71 8.65 9.22
C LYS A 236 -23.75 7.60 10.32
N GLN A 237 -22.60 7.34 10.95
CA GLN A 237 -22.57 6.45 12.11
C GLN A 237 -23.46 7.09 13.17
N LYS A 238 -24.50 6.37 13.62
CA LYS A 238 -25.24 6.79 14.81
C LYS A 238 -24.24 6.82 15.98
N PRO A 239 -24.20 7.89 16.79
CA PRO A 239 -23.45 7.87 18.04
C PRO A 239 -23.87 6.60 18.80
N ARG A 240 -22.88 5.80 19.19
CA ARG A 240 -23.10 4.70 20.15
C ARG A 240 -23.08 5.27 21.55
#